data_AF-A0A060DFH9-F1
#
_entry.id   AF-A0A060DFH9-F1
#
_cell.length_a   1.000
_cell.length_b   1.000
_cell.length_c   1.000
_cell.angle_alpha   90.00
_cell.angle_beta   90.00
_cell.angle_gamma   90.00
#
_symmetry.space_group_name_H-M   'P 1'
#
loop_
_entity.id
_entity.type
_entity.pdbx_description
1 polymer ?
#
loop_
_entity_poly.entity_id
_entity_poly.type
_entity_poly.pdbx_seq_one_letter_code
_entity_poly.pdbx_strand_id
1 'polypeptide(L)'
;MLYSGTNYNTYFKNLEIIYKMMKFVQRKYNFIKFDIQFMKVKYLVELETNTNDKVVVIFTIPEILSNLRRIQAYLLKEIENNVPNTIILFCEMKSIIPFKYQKKMNNKNYFKSYTFVLDNMVRNMVFPGLIVGKRVFFYDRKISIMHIYVESKDFTITQFKLNMISLALKKIFQRDIIIEIVTNINK
;
A
#
# COMPACT_ATOMS: atom_id res chain seq x y z
N MET A 1 -0.02 -11.06 20.78
CA MET A 1 0.65 -11.94 19.80
C MET A 1 1.59 -11.07 18.99
N LEU A 2 2.86 -11.00 19.42
CA LEU A 2 3.91 -10.31 18.69
C LEU A 2 4.17 -11.12 17.41
N TYR A 3 4.19 -10.44 16.27
CA TYR A 3 4.36 -11.06 14.96
C TYR A 3 5.58 -11.98 14.96
N SER A 4 5.36 -13.23 14.55
CA SER A 4 6.41 -14.20 14.21
C SER A 4 7.46 -13.50 13.36
N GLY A 5 8.72 -13.57 13.80
CA GLY A 5 9.82 -12.80 13.26
C GLY A 5 9.84 -12.79 11.74
N THR A 6 9.90 -11.60 11.16
CA THR A 6 10.34 -11.45 9.77
C THR A 6 11.73 -12.07 9.71
N ASN A 7 11.87 -13.17 8.95
CA ASN A 7 13.18 -13.74 8.68
C ASN A 7 14.08 -12.63 8.13
N TYR A 8 15.12 -12.24 8.88
CA TYR A 8 16.01 -11.15 8.47
C TYR A 8 16.57 -11.37 7.06
N ASN A 9 16.83 -12.64 6.69
CA ASN A 9 17.27 -13.01 5.35
C ASN A 9 16.25 -12.67 4.26
N THR A 10 14.95 -12.89 4.49
CA THR A 10 13.92 -12.53 3.49
C THR A 10 13.77 -11.03 3.38
N TYR A 11 13.85 -10.31 4.51
CA TYR A 11 13.87 -8.85 4.53
C TYR A 11 15.01 -8.28 3.67
N PHE A 12 16.25 -8.72 3.89
CA PHE A 12 17.41 -8.24 3.13
C PHE A 12 17.31 -8.58 1.65
N LYS A 13 16.87 -9.80 1.31
CA LYS A 13 16.64 -10.21 -0.09
C LYS A 13 15.64 -9.30 -0.80
N ASN A 14 14.49 -9.04 -0.18
CA ASN A 14 13.45 -8.19 -0.77
C ASN A 14 13.93 -6.75 -0.93
N LEU A 15 14.66 -6.23 0.06
CA LEU A 15 15.25 -4.89 0.03
C LEU A 15 16.29 -4.76 -1.08
N GLU A 16 17.16 -5.75 -1.27
CA GLU A 16 18.15 -5.79 -2.35
C GLU A 16 17.48 -5.80 -3.73
N ILE A 17 16.42 -6.60 -3.90
CA ILE A 17 15.62 -6.64 -5.14
C ILE A 17 15.08 -5.23 -5.45
N ILE A 18 14.48 -4.55 -4.46
CA ILE A 18 13.91 -3.21 -4.64
C ILE A 18 14.99 -2.21 -5.06
N TYR A 19 16.13 -2.15 -4.36
CA TYR A 19 17.22 -1.23 -4.72
C TYR A 19 17.81 -1.53 -6.10
N LYS A 20 17.94 -2.81 -6.47
CA LYS A 20 18.39 -3.23 -7.80
C LYS A 20 17.41 -2.75 -8.89
N MET A 21 16.10 -2.92 -8.65
CA MET A 21 15.06 -2.46 -9.58
C MET A 21 15.02 -0.93 -9.69
N MET A 22 15.19 -0.21 -8.59
CA MET A 22 15.27 1.26 -8.63
C MET A 22 16.44 1.76 -9.49
N LYS A 23 17.64 1.16 -9.33
CA LYS A 23 18.81 1.48 -10.16
C LYS A 23 18.55 1.15 -11.63
N PHE A 24 17.87 0.03 -11.90
CA PHE A 24 17.50 -0.35 -13.26
C PHE A 24 16.55 0.66 -13.90
N VAL A 25 15.49 1.07 -13.20
CA VAL A 25 14.52 2.06 -13.67
C VAL A 25 15.19 3.41 -13.91
N GLN A 26 16.09 3.86 -13.01
CA GLN A 26 16.83 5.11 -13.19
C GLN A 26 17.71 5.10 -14.45
N ARG A 27 18.37 3.97 -14.75
CA ARG A 27 19.18 3.81 -15.97
C ARG A 27 18.32 3.79 -17.23
N LYS A 28 17.17 3.10 -17.18
CA LYS A 28 16.25 2.96 -18.32
C LYS A 28 15.51 4.27 -18.64
N TYR A 29 15.07 4.99 -17.62
CA TYR A 29 14.29 6.22 -17.73
C TYR A 29 15.12 7.43 -17.24
N ASN A 30 16.10 7.83 -18.05
CA ASN A 30 17.08 8.88 -17.70
C ASN A 30 16.45 10.27 -17.45
N PHE A 31 15.21 10.51 -17.93
CA PHE A 31 14.48 11.75 -17.67
C PHE A 31 13.97 11.87 -16.22
N ILE A 32 13.93 10.76 -15.47
CA ILE A 32 13.44 10.74 -14.09
C ILE A 32 14.62 10.95 -13.13
N LYS A 33 14.76 12.18 -12.61
CA LYS A 33 15.71 12.46 -11.53
C LYS A 33 15.12 12.03 -10.20
N PHE A 34 15.65 10.96 -9.63
CA PHE A 34 15.31 10.48 -8.29
C PHE A 34 16.58 10.05 -7.55
N ASP A 35 16.79 10.59 -6.35
CA ASP A 35 17.95 10.28 -5.53
C ASP A 35 17.71 9.02 -4.70
N ILE A 36 18.17 7.88 -5.22
CA ILE A 36 18.03 6.56 -4.58
C ILE A 36 18.66 6.54 -3.18
N GLN A 37 19.72 7.32 -2.96
CA GLN A 37 20.45 7.36 -1.69
C GLN A 37 19.58 7.82 -0.50
N PHE A 38 18.57 8.67 -0.73
CA PHE A 38 17.68 9.15 0.33
C PHE A 38 16.48 8.23 0.59
N MET A 39 16.33 7.16 -0.19
CA MET A 39 15.28 6.17 0.01
C MET A 39 15.58 5.34 1.26
N LYS A 40 14.75 5.53 2.29
CA LYS A 40 14.80 4.78 3.56
C LYS A 40 13.52 3.98 3.72
N VAL A 41 13.66 2.66 3.75
CA VAL A 41 12.59 1.73 4.16
C VAL A 41 12.59 1.65 5.69
N LYS A 42 11.42 1.87 6.29
CA LYS A 42 11.25 1.74 7.75
C LYS A 42 10.87 0.33 8.16
N TYR A 43 9.97 -0.26 7.40
CA TYR A 43 9.41 -1.56 7.72
C TYR A 43 8.95 -2.26 6.44
N LEU A 44 8.97 -3.58 6.45
CA LEU A 44 8.54 -4.40 5.33
C LEU A 44 7.72 -5.55 5.89
N VAL A 45 6.56 -5.79 5.27
CA VAL A 45 5.68 -6.90 5.60
C VAL A 45 5.56 -7.77 4.36
N GLU A 46 5.95 -9.04 4.49
CA GLU A 46 5.72 -10.06 3.47
C GLU A 46 4.48 -10.86 3.84
N LEU A 47 3.61 -11.09 2.88
CA LEU A 47 2.40 -11.88 3.00
C LEU A 47 2.39 -12.90 1.87
N GLU A 48 2.29 -14.16 2.23
CA GLU A 48 2.08 -15.25 1.28
C GLU A 48 0.59 -15.56 1.22
N THR A 49 0.09 -15.77 0.00
CA THR A 49 -1.27 -16.23 -0.22
C THR A 49 -1.29 -17.73 -0.52
N ASN A 50 -2.47 -18.34 -0.43
CA ASN A 50 -2.65 -19.76 -0.68
C ASN A 50 -2.26 -20.17 -2.11
N THR A 51 -2.19 -19.22 -3.05
CA THR A 51 -1.88 -19.44 -4.47
C THR A 51 -0.41 -19.21 -4.81
N ASN A 52 0.52 -19.36 -3.86
CA ASN A 52 1.97 -19.09 -4.02
C ASN A 52 2.32 -17.64 -4.42
N ASP A 53 1.35 -16.75 -4.54
CA ASP A 53 1.58 -15.34 -4.80
C ASP A 53 1.99 -14.63 -3.51
N LYS A 54 2.99 -13.76 -3.64
CA LYS A 54 3.56 -12.99 -2.54
C LYS A 54 3.15 -11.53 -2.66
N VAL A 55 2.79 -10.93 -1.53
CA VAL A 55 2.60 -9.48 -1.39
C VAL A 55 3.64 -8.92 -0.46
N VAL A 56 4.43 -7.98 -0.95
CA VAL A 56 5.43 -7.27 -0.15
C VAL A 56 4.97 -5.83 0.02
N VAL A 57 4.62 -5.47 1.25
CA VAL A 57 4.23 -4.11 1.63
C VAL A 57 5.43 -3.39 2.23
N ILE A 58 5.84 -2.29 1.59
CA ILE A 58 6.97 -1.46 2.00
C ILE A 58 6.44 -0.20 2.69
N PHE A 59 6.89 0.03 3.91
CA PHE A 59 6.58 1.23 4.67
C PHE A 59 7.73 2.23 4.63
N THR A 60 7.43 3.43 4.17
CA THR A 60 8.37 4.55 4.07
C THR A 60 7.86 5.78 4.83
N ILE A 61 8.68 6.82 4.93
CA ILE A 61 8.27 8.12 5.49
C ILE A 61 7.40 8.86 4.46
N PRO A 62 6.37 9.64 4.86
CA PRO A 62 5.50 10.36 3.92
C PRO A 62 6.22 11.17 2.85
N GLU A 63 7.30 11.88 3.21
CA GLU A 63 8.13 12.69 2.30
C GLU A 63 8.84 11.83 1.24
N ILE A 64 9.30 10.64 1.63
CA ILE A 64 9.96 9.71 0.72
C ILE A 64 8.92 9.14 -0.24
N LEU A 65 7.71 8.81 0.26
CA LEU A 65 6.64 8.30 -0.57
C LEU A 65 6.18 9.32 -1.63
N SER A 66 6.06 10.61 -1.28
CA SER A 66 5.69 11.64 -2.27
C SER A 66 6.73 11.76 -3.39
N ASN A 67 8.02 11.63 -3.07
CA ASN A 67 9.08 11.60 -4.07
C ASN A 67 9.05 10.30 -4.89
N LEU A 68 8.79 9.16 -4.25
CA LEU A 68 8.68 7.86 -4.91
C LEU A 68 7.53 7.82 -5.92
N ARG A 69 6.41 8.52 -5.68
CA ARG A 69 5.27 8.55 -6.62
C ARG A 69 5.63 8.98 -8.05
N ARG A 70 6.70 9.79 -8.22
CA ARG A 70 7.20 10.19 -9.56
C ARG A 70 7.72 9.01 -10.38
N ILE A 71 8.36 8.04 -9.72
CA ILE A 71 8.97 6.87 -10.37
C ILE A 71 8.14 5.59 -10.17
N GLN A 72 7.22 5.59 -9.20
CA GLN A 72 6.51 4.41 -8.72
C GLN A 72 5.78 3.66 -9.82
N ALA A 73 5.11 4.35 -10.76
CA ALA A 73 4.40 3.68 -11.86
C ALA A 73 5.34 2.85 -12.76
N TYR A 74 6.49 3.42 -13.13
CA TYR A 74 7.52 2.73 -13.91
C TYR A 74 8.14 1.59 -13.12
N LEU A 75 8.44 1.84 -11.84
CA LEU A 75 9.04 0.85 -10.96
C LEU A 75 8.12 -0.37 -10.76
N LEU A 76 6.82 -0.16 -10.52
CA LEU A 76 5.87 -1.25 -10.38
C LEU A 76 5.77 -2.08 -11.66
N LYS A 77 5.77 -1.43 -12.84
CA LYS A 77 5.75 -2.12 -14.13
C LYS A 77 7.01 -2.97 -14.36
N GLU A 78 8.20 -2.44 -14.08
CA GLU A 78 9.44 -3.20 -14.24
C GLU A 78 9.54 -4.34 -13.21
N ILE A 79 9.06 -4.14 -11.97
CA ILE A 79 9.02 -5.18 -10.95
C ILE A 79 8.12 -6.33 -11.38
N GLU A 80 6.92 -6.03 -11.88
CA GLU A 80 5.95 -7.05 -12.31
C GLU A 80 6.52 -7.92 -13.44
N ASN A 81 7.30 -7.34 -14.35
CA ASN A 81 7.96 -8.08 -15.42
C ASN A 81 9.15 -8.92 -14.94
N ASN A 82 9.93 -8.42 -13.97
CA ASN A 82 11.19 -9.07 -13.55
C ASN A 82 11.02 -10.04 -12.37
N VAL A 83 9.99 -9.84 -11.54
CA VAL A 83 9.73 -10.61 -10.33
C VAL A 83 8.29 -11.14 -10.40
N PRO A 84 8.07 -12.25 -11.14
CA PRO A 84 6.74 -12.82 -11.27
C PRO A 84 6.21 -13.28 -9.90
N ASN A 85 4.88 -13.36 -9.79
CA ASN A 85 4.15 -13.80 -8.60
C ASN A 85 4.43 -12.97 -7.33
N THR A 86 5.09 -11.81 -7.45
CA THR A 86 5.35 -10.91 -6.34
C THR A 86 4.74 -9.54 -6.63
N ILE A 87 3.78 -9.15 -5.81
CA ILE A 87 3.15 -7.83 -5.86
C ILE A 87 3.81 -6.96 -4.80
N ILE A 88 4.41 -5.85 -5.23
CA ILE A 88 5.03 -4.87 -4.33
C ILE A 88 4.07 -3.69 -4.15
N LEU A 89 3.79 -3.36 -2.89
CA LEU A 89 2.91 -2.25 -2.50
C LEU A 89 3.70 -1.24 -1.67
N PHE A 90 3.45 0.05 -1.90
CA PHE A 90 4.06 1.13 -1.12
C PHE A 90 3.06 1.78 -0.18
N CYS A 91 3.49 2.01 1.06
CA CYS A 91 2.73 2.71 2.07
C CYS A 91 3.60 3.69 2.84
N GLU A 92 2.95 4.72 3.36
CA GLU A 92 3.58 5.58 4.35
C GLU A 92 3.38 5.01 5.75
N MET A 93 4.36 5.26 6.61
CA MET A 93 4.31 4.92 8.01
C MET A 93 3.87 6.14 8.80
N LYS A 94 2.60 6.17 9.20
CA LYS A 94 2.02 7.23 10.05
C LYS A 94 1.79 6.73 11.47
N SER A 95 2.02 7.62 12.45
CA SER A 95 1.68 7.36 13.85
C SER A 95 0.21 7.66 14.12
N ILE A 96 -0.42 6.83 14.95
CA ILE A 96 -1.81 6.99 15.37
C ILE A 96 -1.83 7.43 16.84
N ILE A 97 -2.64 8.42 17.19
CA ILE A 97 -2.94 8.76 18.58
C ILE A 97 -4.27 8.09 18.95
N PRO A 98 -4.27 7.08 19.83
CA PRO A 98 -5.51 6.42 20.25
C PRO A 98 -6.45 7.39 20.98
N PHE A 99 -7.76 7.20 20.82
CA PHE A 99 -8.78 8.08 21.37
C PHE A 99 -8.65 8.33 22.88
N LYS A 100 -8.22 7.30 23.65
CA LYS A 100 -7.98 7.41 25.10
C LYS A 100 -6.92 8.47 25.45
N TYR A 101 -5.92 8.69 24.61
CA TYR A 101 -4.84 9.65 24.83
C TYR A 101 -5.11 11.04 24.26
N GLN A 102 -6.02 11.15 23.28
CA GLN A 102 -6.37 12.44 22.67
C GLN A 102 -6.96 13.43 23.69
N LYS A 103 -7.78 12.93 24.62
CA LYS A 103 -8.37 13.76 25.69
C LYS A 103 -7.33 14.27 26.69
N LYS A 104 -6.27 13.50 26.94
CA LYS A 104 -5.22 13.85 27.92
C LYS A 104 -4.23 14.88 27.38
N MET A 105 -3.94 14.84 26.07
CA MET A 105 -2.90 15.66 25.47
C MET A 105 -3.38 17.04 25.00
N ASN A 106 -4.68 17.37 25.11
CA ASN A 106 -5.33 18.53 24.47
C ASN A 106 -5.02 18.70 22.96
N ASN A 107 -4.35 17.73 22.35
CA ASN A 107 -3.90 17.74 20.96
C ASN A 107 -4.81 16.82 20.15
N LYS A 108 -5.93 17.39 19.69
CA LYS A 108 -6.81 16.75 18.70
C LYS A 108 -6.22 16.95 17.30
N ASN A 109 -5.17 16.19 16.97
CA ASN A 109 -4.62 16.22 15.62
C ASN A 109 -5.38 15.25 14.70
N TYR A 110 -6.18 15.80 13.78
CA TYR A 110 -6.94 15.05 12.78
C TYR A 110 -6.05 14.08 11.96
N PHE A 111 -4.83 14.51 11.63
CA PHE A 111 -3.88 13.75 10.81
C PHE A 111 -3.36 12.48 11.48
N LYS A 112 -3.54 12.34 12.81
CA LYS A 112 -3.13 11.16 13.58
C LYS A 112 -4.33 10.31 14.03
N SER A 113 -5.50 10.52 13.43
CA SER A 113 -6.68 9.69 13.64
C SER A 113 -6.57 8.37 12.86
N TYR A 114 -7.09 7.28 13.43
CA TYR A 114 -7.08 5.97 12.78
C TYR A 114 -7.76 6.00 11.40
N THR A 115 -8.91 6.66 11.30
CA THR A 115 -9.66 6.79 10.04
C THR A 115 -8.84 7.51 8.96
N PHE A 116 -8.19 8.62 9.31
CA PHE A 116 -7.34 9.35 8.37
C PHE A 116 -6.12 8.53 7.93
N VAL A 117 -5.49 7.81 8.86
CA VAL A 117 -4.34 6.95 8.53
C VAL A 117 -4.76 5.80 7.61
N LEU A 118 -5.89 5.16 7.89
CA LEU A 118 -6.43 4.07 7.08
C LEU A 118 -6.76 4.56 5.66
N ASP A 119 -7.47 5.68 5.52
CA ASP A 119 -7.86 6.21 4.21
C ASP A 119 -6.65 6.59 3.35
N ASN A 120 -5.59 7.14 3.97
CA ASN A 120 -4.35 7.40 3.24
C ASN A 120 -3.60 6.12 2.88
N MET A 121 -3.54 5.13 3.77
CA MET A 121 -2.88 3.86 3.47
C MET A 121 -3.55 3.15 2.28
N VAL A 122 -4.88 3.06 2.26
CA VAL A 122 -5.59 2.51 1.09
C VAL A 122 -5.23 3.29 -0.17
N ARG A 123 -5.30 4.63 -0.13
CA ARG A 123 -4.96 5.48 -1.27
C ARG A 123 -3.53 5.26 -1.77
N ASN A 124 -2.59 5.03 -0.86
CA ASN A 124 -1.19 4.77 -1.21
C ASN A 124 -0.99 3.39 -1.83
N MET A 125 -1.66 2.35 -1.33
CA MET A 125 -1.57 0.98 -1.87
C MET A 125 -2.20 0.85 -3.26
N VAL A 126 -3.29 1.60 -3.52
CA VAL A 126 -4.03 1.52 -4.78
C VAL A 126 -3.36 2.30 -5.93
N PHE A 127 -2.33 3.10 -5.65
CA PHE A 127 -1.59 3.85 -6.68
C PHE A 127 -1.06 2.92 -7.79
N PRO A 128 -1.21 3.25 -9.09
CA PRO A 128 -1.64 4.54 -9.67
C PRO A 128 -3.16 4.76 -9.74
N GLY A 129 -3.96 3.81 -9.27
CA GLY A 129 -5.42 3.85 -9.36
C GLY A 129 -6.03 5.00 -8.57
N LEU A 130 -7.12 5.53 -9.09
CA LEU A 130 -7.88 6.60 -8.45
C LEU A 130 -9.09 6.01 -7.75
N ILE A 131 -9.22 6.29 -6.45
CA ILE A 131 -10.40 5.92 -5.67
C ILE A 131 -11.51 6.92 -6.01
N VAL A 132 -12.60 6.43 -6.59
CA VAL A 132 -13.79 7.23 -6.96
C VAL A 132 -14.70 7.41 -5.76
N GLY A 133 -14.87 6.35 -4.98
CA GLY A 133 -15.88 6.31 -3.95
C GLY A 133 -15.54 5.32 -2.85
N LYS A 134 -16.16 5.54 -1.70
CA LYS A 134 -16.06 4.69 -0.53
C LYS A 134 -17.46 4.55 0.07
N ARG A 135 -17.88 3.31 0.31
CA ARG A 135 -19.11 2.99 1.05
C ARG A 135 -18.75 2.15 2.25
N VAL A 136 -19.43 2.37 3.37
CA VAL A 136 -19.24 1.58 4.59
C VAL A 136 -20.59 0.99 4.96
N PHE A 137 -20.67 -0.33 4.95
CA PHE A 137 -21.86 -1.06 5.34
C PHE A 137 -21.75 -1.44 6.81
N PHE A 138 -22.80 -1.14 7.57
CA PHE A 138 -22.92 -1.52 8.97
C PHE A 138 -23.94 -2.66 9.06
N TYR A 139 -23.46 -3.84 9.46
CA TYR A 139 -24.32 -4.97 9.77
C TYR A 139 -24.66 -4.95 11.27
N ASP A 140 -25.80 -5.55 11.65
CA ASP A 140 -26.33 -5.55 13.02
C ASP A 140 -25.33 -6.01 14.10
N ARG A 141 -24.33 -6.82 13.71
CA ARG A 141 -23.30 -7.38 14.59
C ARG A 141 -22.01 -6.55 14.72
N LYS A 142 -22.04 -5.24 14.42
CA LYS A 142 -20.91 -4.26 14.55
C LYS A 142 -19.72 -4.46 13.61
N ILE A 143 -19.69 -5.50 12.80
CA ILE A 143 -18.64 -5.69 11.78
C ILE A 143 -18.97 -4.74 10.63
N SER A 144 -18.13 -3.73 10.41
CA SER A 144 -18.26 -2.81 9.28
C SER A 144 -17.45 -3.32 8.09
N ILE A 145 -18.08 -3.49 6.94
CA ILE A 145 -17.38 -3.82 5.68
C ILE A 145 -17.21 -2.53 4.88
N MET A 146 -15.98 -2.24 4.47
CA MET A 146 -15.67 -1.06 3.67
C MET A 146 -15.54 -1.46 2.20
N HIS A 147 -16.42 -0.94 1.35
CA HIS A 147 -16.31 -1.08 -0.10
C HIS A 147 -15.63 0.15 -0.68
N ILE A 148 -14.59 -0.08 -1.47
CA ILE A 148 -13.79 0.96 -2.10
C ILE A 148 -13.86 0.75 -3.60
N TYR A 149 -14.25 1.81 -4.29
CA TYR A 149 -14.47 1.81 -5.72
C TYR A 149 -13.30 2.51 -6.42
N VAL A 150 -12.65 1.81 -7.32
CA VAL A 150 -11.47 2.28 -8.04
C VAL A 150 -11.80 2.45 -9.52
N GLU A 151 -11.40 3.58 -10.09
CA GLU A 151 -11.47 3.80 -11.54
C GLU A 151 -10.24 3.20 -12.20
N SER A 152 -10.45 2.32 -13.18
CA SER A 152 -9.37 1.88 -14.06
C SER A 152 -9.33 2.80 -15.28
N LYS A 153 -8.69 3.97 -15.13
CA LYS A 153 -8.35 4.79 -16.32
C LYS A 153 -7.31 4.10 -17.20
N ASP A 154 -6.44 3.33 -16.57
CA ASP A 154 -5.38 2.54 -17.21
C ASP A 154 -5.64 1.04 -17.02
N PHE A 155 -5.48 0.24 -18.08
CA PHE A 155 -5.62 -1.24 -18.06
C PHE A 155 -4.61 -1.99 -17.15
N THR A 156 -3.77 -1.27 -16.39
CA THR A 156 -2.68 -1.85 -15.58
C THR A 156 -3.15 -2.42 -14.25
N ILE A 157 -4.30 -1.97 -13.75
CA ILE A 157 -4.87 -2.41 -12.47
C ILE A 157 -5.91 -3.49 -12.75
N THR A 158 -5.54 -4.72 -12.43
CA THR A 158 -6.43 -5.89 -12.53
C THR A 158 -7.16 -6.12 -11.22
N GLN A 159 -8.34 -6.73 -11.29
CA GLN A 159 -9.10 -7.13 -10.10
C GLN A 159 -8.28 -8.06 -9.19
N PHE A 160 -7.42 -8.89 -9.78
CA PHE A 160 -6.47 -9.74 -9.05
C PHE A 160 -5.59 -8.92 -8.11
N LYS A 161 -4.93 -7.85 -8.59
CA LYS A 161 -4.09 -6.97 -7.74
C LYS A 161 -4.89 -6.33 -6.61
N LEU A 162 -6.13 -5.90 -6.88
CA LEU A 162 -7.00 -5.29 -5.87
C LEU A 162 -7.39 -6.29 -4.77
N ASN A 163 -7.64 -7.55 -5.12
CA ASN A 163 -7.90 -8.61 -4.15
C ASN A 163 -6.67 -8.85 -3.24
N MET A 164 -5.46 -8.78 -3.80
CA MET A 164 -4.21 -8.92 -3.05
C MET A 164 -3.98 -7.73 -2.11
N ILE A 165 -4.32 -6.51 -2.54
CA ILE A 165 -4.31 -5.31 -1.69
C ILE A 165 -5.33 -5.44 -0.55
N SER A 166 -6.53 -5.91 -0.84
CA SER A 166 -7.57 -6.18 0.15
C SER A 166 -7.09 -7.17 1.22
N LEU A 167 -6.44 -8.26 0.81
CA LEU A 167 -5.86 -9.24 1.73
C LEU A 167 -4.76 -8.63 2.60
N ALA A 168 -3.88 -7.81 2.01
CA ALA A 168 -2.83 -7.11 2.75
C ALA A 168 -3.40 -6.15 3.80
N LEU A 169 -4.41 -5.36 3.43
CA LEU A 169 -5.09 -4.45 4.33
C LEU A 169 -5.83 -5.18 5.45
N LYS A 170 -6.49 -6.30 5.15
CA LYS A 170 -7.15 -7.15 6.15
C LYS A 170 -6.16 -7.67 7.18
N LYS A 171 -4.96 -8.07 6.74
CA LYS A 171 -3.91 -8.53 7.66
C LYS A 171 -3.38 -7.40 8.56
N ILE A 172 -3.14 -6.21 7.99
CA ILE A 172 -2.56 -5.08 8.72
C ILE A 172 -3.57 -4.44 9.69
N PHE A 173 -4.81 -4.22 9.24
CA PHE A 173 -5.80 -3.44 9.98
C PHE A 173 -6.88 -4.27 10.67
N GLN A 174 -6.98 -5.57 10.38
CA GLN A 174 -8.02 -6.46 10.90
C GLN A 174 -9.45 -5.95 10.61
N ARG A 175 -9.61 -5.30 9.46
CA ARG A 175 -10.90 -4.84 8.93
C ARG A 175 -11.14 -5.41 7.54
N ASP A 176 -12.38 -5.77 7.26
CA ASP A 176 -12.76 -6.24 5.94
C ASP A 176 -12.93 -5.05 4.99
N ILE A 177 -12.05 -5.00 3.99
CA ILE A 177 -12.03 -3.97 2.96
C ILE A 177 -12.15 -4.69 1.62
N ILE A 178 -13.23 -4.44 0.89
CA ILE A 178 -13.48 -4.97 -0.44
C ILE A 178 -13.17 -3.87 -1.44
N ILE A 179 -12.37 -4.17 -2.46
CA ILE A 179 -11.95 -3.21 -3.47
C ILE A 179 -12.41 -3.71 -4.84
N GLU A 180 -13.19 -2.89 -5.52
CA GLU A 180 -13.83 -3.24 -6.79
C GLU A 180 -13.51 -2.19 -7.86
N ILE A 181 -13.31 -2.67 -9.09
CA ILE A 181 -13.23 -1.81 -10.27
C ILE A 181 -14.63 -1.37 -10.66
N VAL A 182 -14.81 -0.07 -10.84
CA VAL A 182 -16.06 0.48 -11.37
C VAL A 182 -16.07 0.31 -12.88
N THR A 183 -16.97 -0.51 -13.40
CA THR A 183 -17.30 -0.54 -14.84
C THR A 183 -18.47 0.42 -15.09
N ASN A 184 -18.18 1.56 -15.73
CA ASN A 184 -19.09 2.62 -16.18
C ASN A 184 -20.42 2.82 -15.42
N ILE A 185 -20.50 3.93 -14.67
CA ILE A 185 -21.70 4.42 -13.97
C ILE A 185 -22.74 5.01 -14.95
N ASN A 186 -22.42 5.14 -16.24
CA ASN A 186 -23.27 5.83 -17.22
C ASN A 186 -24.28 4.87 -17.86
N LYS A 187 -25.48 4.81 -17.28
CA LYS A 187 -26.74 4.80 -18.04
C LYS A 187 -27.36 6.19 -17.93
#